data_AF-A0A9D7I3C2-F1
#
_entry.id   AF-A0A9D7I3C2-F1
#
_cell.length_a   1.000
_cell.length_b   1.000
_cell.length_c   1.000
_cell.angle_alpha   90.00
_cell.angle_beta   90.00
_cell.angle_gamma   90.00
#
_symmetry.space_group_name_H-M   'P 1'
#
loop_
_entity.id
_entity.type
_entity.pdbx_description
1 polymer ?
#
loop_
_entity_poly.entity_id
_entity_poly.type
_entity_poly.pdbx_seq_one_letter_code
_entity_poly.pdbx_strand_id
1 'polypeptide(L)'
;MKKTYLILSLVLSLTVWAPLSAQSFLMPDYVQQPDSQHIVLIVLSEKWADVREISGEVVKYNLRLYPEMELVSTRVSLPFLSNLPVLYVHYFSNKVEAMEYYHRLYKEKPDFMQMNIVESVWVFSKGNLNTLLLEESIKRYIPFFQKHYLTPG
;
A
#
# COMPACT_ATOMS: atom_id res chain seq x y z
N MET A 1 36.96 54.75 51.58
CA MET A 1 36.14 55.28 50.47
C MET A 1 36.23 54.31 49.30
N LYS A 2 35.21 53.46 49.09
CA LYS A 2 35.21 52.41 48.05
C LYS A 2 34.46 52.90 46.81
N LYS A 3 35.09 52.76 45.65
CA LYS A 3 34.55 53.10 44.32
C LYS A 3 33.59 52.02 43.84
N THR A 4 32.48 52.48 43.28
CA THR A 4 31.42 51.73 42.61
C THR A 4 31.93 51.13 41.29
N TYR A 5 31.58 49.88 40.99
CA TYR A 5 31.64 49.33 39.63
C TYR A 5 30.29 48.72 39.27
N LEU A 6 29.76 49.19 38.15
CA LEU A 6 28.47 48.87 37.57
C LEU A 6 28.77 47.90 36.41
N ILE A 7 28.46 46.60 36.58
CA ILE A 7 28.65 45.61 35.53
C ILE A 7 27.31 45.41 34.81
N LEU A 8 27.23 46.03 33.63
CA LEU A 8 26.17 45.84 32.65
C LEU A 8 26.29 44.43 32.06
N SER A 9 25.40 43.52 32.43
CA SER A 9 25.35 42.18 31.83
C SER A 9 24.40 42.18 30.64
N LEU A 10 24.96 42.17 29.44
CA LEU A 10 24.25 42.02 28.17
C LEU A 10 23.92 40.53 27.97
N VAL A 11 22.66 40.14 28.16
CA VAL A 11 22.19 38.78 27.81
C VAL A 11 21.86 38.77 26.33
N LEU A 12 22.74 38.19 25.52
CA LEU A 12 22.49 37.94 24.11
C LEU A 12 21.63 36.67 23.97
N SER A 13 20.32 36.81 23.93
CA SER A 13 19.43 35.70 23.62
C SER A 13 19.51 35.39 22.12
N LEU A 14 20.32 34.41 21.74
CA LEU A 14 20.25 33.77 20.44
C LEU A 14 18.99 32.91 20.38
N THR A 15 17.86 33.51 20.00
CA THR A 15 16.71 32.72 19.55
C THR A 15 17.05 32.17 18.17
N VAL A 16 17.54 30.95 18.12
CA VAL A 16 17.60 30.18 16.88
C VAL A 16 16.15 29.92 16.46
N TRP A 17 15.62 30.80 15.62
CA TRP A 17 14.43 30.51 14.83
C TRP A 17 14.82 29.45 13.81
N ALA A 18 14.70 28.17 14.19
CA ALA A 18 14.61 27.12 13.20
C ALA A 18 13.29 27.35 12.45
N PRO A 19 13.31 27.47 11.11
CA PRO A 19 12.07 27.61 10.36
C PRO A 19 11.22 26.34 10.59
N LEU A 20 9.96 26.55 10.93
CA LEU A 20 8.93 25.51 11.14
C LEU A 20 8.67 24.64 9.88
N SER A 21 9.42 24.86 8.79
CA SER A 21 9.27 24.21 7.49
C SER A 21 10.11 22.95 7.29
N ALA A 22 10.89 22.51 8.30
CA ALA A 22 11.74 21.32 8.19
C ALA A 22 11.17 20.06 8.86
N GLN A 23 9.93 20.07 9.35
CA GLN A 23 9.15 18.84 9.46
C GLN A 23 8.41 18.64 8.13
N SER A 24 9.13 18.20 7.10
CA SER A 24 8.47 17.30 6.15
C SER A 24 7.97 16.14 7.01
N PHE A 25 6.65 15.93 7.06
CA PHE A 25 6.08 14.73 7.64
C PHE A 25 6.72 13.58 6.86
N LEU A 26 7.73 12.92 7.43
CA LEU A 26 8.46 11.88 6.73
C LEU A 26 7.46 10.76 6.47
N MET A 27 7.00 10.64 5.23
CA MET A 27 6.15 9.53 4.83
C MET A 27 6.92 8.25 5.12
N PRO A 28 6.31 7.27 5.81
CA PRO A 28 7.01 6.01 6.07
C PRO A 28 7.47 5.39 4.76
N ASP A 29 8.63 4.77 4.79
CA ASP A 29 9.14 4.01 3.66
C ASP A 29 8.40 2.68 3.53
N TYR A 30 8.38 2.15 2.31
CA TYR A 30 7.96 0.77 2.09
C TYR A 30 9.06 -0.18 2.53
N VAL A 31 8.70 -1.22 3.30
CA VAL A 31 9.65 -2.14 3.92
C VAL A 31 9.28 -3.58 3.57
N GLN A 32 10.27 -4.45 3.36
CA GLN A 32 10.01 -5.88 3.21
C GLN A 32 9.53 -6.46 4.54
N GLN A 33 8.38 -7.12 4.52
CA GLN A 33 7.80 -7.77 5.70
C GLN A 33 7.29 -9.17 5.33
N PRO A 34 8.18 -10.09 4.88
CA PRO A 34 7.79 -11.33 4.21
C PRO A 34 6.87 -12.21 5.07
N ASP A 35 7.05 -12.20 6.39
CA ASP A 35 6.30 -13.04 7.33
C ASP A 35 5.03 -12.38 7.87
N SER A 36 4.74 -11.15 7.44
CA SER A 36 3.52 -10.44 7.85
C SER A 36 2.34 -10.82 6.97
N GLN A 37 1.12 -10.58 7.46
CA GLN A 37 -0.08 -10.74 6.66
C GLN A 37 -0.03 -9.85 5.40
N HIS A 38 -0.39 -10.43 4.26
CA HIS A 38 -0.48 -9.74 2.98
C HIS A 38 -1.91 -9.62 2.47
N ILE A 39 -2.12 -8.64 1.60
CA ILE A 39 -3.36 -8.36 0.89
C ILE A 39 -3.04 -8.30 -0.60
N VAL A 40 -3.88 -8.92 -1.41
CA VAL A 40 -3.84 -8.76 -2.87
C VAL A 40 -4.90 -7.73 -3.26
N LEU A 41 -4.47 -6.70 -3.97
CA LEU A 41 -5.31 -5.61 -4.47
C LEU A 41 -5.51 -5.81 -5.97
N ILE A 42 -6.75 -5.97 -6.40
CA ILE A 42 -7.15 -6.10 -7.80
C ILE A 42 -7.87 -4.81 -8.21
N VAL A 43 -7.26 -4.06 -9.13
CA VAL A 43 -7.83 -2.83 -9.70
C VAL A 43 -8.58 -3.19 -10.96
N LEU A 44 -9.87 -2.88 -11.01
CA LEU A 44 -10.71 -3.11 -12.19
C LEU A 44 -10.65 -1.89 -13.13
N SER A 45 -10.76 -2.13 -14.44
CA SER A 45 -10.84 -1.05 -15.40
C SER A 45 -12.26 -0.45 -15.45
N GLU A 46 -12.37 0.82 -15.86
CA GLU A 46 -13.66 1.54 -15.93
C GLU A 46 -14.68 0.91 -16.88
N LYS A 47 -14.21 0.08 -17.83
CA LYS A 47 -15.02 -0.45 -18.92
C LYS A 47 -16.02 -1.52 -18.49
N TRP A 48 -15.89 -2.07 -17.28
CA TRP A 48 -16.68 -3.22 -16.86
C TRP A 48 -17.63 -2.82 -15.72
N ALA A 49 -18.90 -2.73 -16.09
CA ALA A 49 -19.95 -2.09 -15.31
C ALA A 49 -20.48 -2.92 -14.13
N ASP A 50 -20.14 -4.19 -14.01
CA ASP A 50 -20.63 -5.03 -12.91
C ASP A 50 -19.52 -5.51 -11.97
N VAL A 51 -19.09 -4.58 -11.11
CA VAL A 51 -18.16 -4.86 -10.01
C VAL A 51 -18.71 -5.95 -9.07
N ARG A 52 -20.04 -6.11 -8.96
CA ARG A 52 -20.66 -7.13 -8.11
C ARG A 52 -20.48 -8.51 -8.73
N GLU A 53 -20.71 -8.65 -10.03
CA GLU A 53 -20.44 -9.87 -10.79
C GLU A 53 -18.96 -10.26 -10.67
N ILE A 54 -18.04 -9.34 -10.96
CA ILE A 54 -16.60 -9.58 -10.88
C ILE A 54 -16.19 -9.98 -9.45
N SER A 55 -16.72 -9.30 -8.43
CA SER A 55 -16.49 -9.67 -7.03
C SER A 55 -16.98 -11.09 -6.73
N GLY A 56 -18.10 -11.52 -7.32
CA GLY A 56 -18.60 -12.88 -7.22
C GLY A 56 -17.67 -13.91 -7.86
N GLU A 57 -17.12 -13.59 -9.04
CA GLU A 57 -16.15 -14.45 -9.73
C GLU A 57 -14.84 -14.59 -8.96
N VAL A 58 -14.35 -13.51 -8.33
CA VAL A 58 -13.17 -13.60 -7.44
C VAL A 58 -13.46 -14.50 -6.23
N VAL A 59 -14.64 -14.38 -5.61
CA VAL A 59 -15.02 -15.26 -4.50
C VAL A 59 -15.09 -16.73 -4.94
N LYS A 60 -15.70 -17.01 -6.10
CA LYS A 60 -15.73 -18.38 -6.66
C LYS A 60 -14.34 -18.92 -6.94
N TYR A 61 -13.45 -18.09 -7.49
CA TYR A 61 -12.05 -18.44 -7.74
C TYR A 61 -11.33 -18.79 -6.43
N ASN A 62 -11.49 -17.98 -5.38
CA ASN A 62 -10.91 -18.23 -4.06
C ASN A 62 -11.38 -19.55 -3.47
N LEU A 63 -12.70 -19.78 -3.44
CA LEU A 63 -13.28 -21.02 -2.88
C LEU A 63 -12.83 -22.27 -3.64
N ARG A 64 -12.63 -22.17 -4.96
CA ARG A 64 -12.22 -23.30 -5.79
C ARG A 64 -10.76 -23.68 -5.60
N LEU A 65 -9.86 -22.69 -5.49
CA LEU A 65 -8.42 -22.91 -5.53
C LEU A 65 -7.74 -22.83 -4.17
N TYR A 66 -8.37 -22.16 -3.21
CA TYR A 66 -7.83 -21.92 -1.86
C TYR A 66 -8.90 -22.19 -0.78
N PRO A 67 -9.58 -23.36 -0.79
CA PRO A 67 -10.69 -23.65 0.13
C PRO A 67 -10.28 -23.59 1.61
N GLU A 68 -9.03 -23.92 1.92
CA GLU A 68 -8.50 -23.97 3.30
C GLU A 68 -8.02 -22.60 3.83
N MET A 69 -7.88 -21.59 2.97
CA MET A 69 -7.28 -20.30 3.34
C MET A 69 -8.31 -19.27 3.81
N GLU A 70 -9.60 -19.59 3.76
CA GLU A 70 -10.71 -18.69 4.16
C GLU A 70 -10.60 -17.27 3.56
N LEU A 71 -10.08 -17.15 2.32
CA LEU A 71 -9.85 -15.86 1.69
C LEU A 71 -11.15 -15.07 1.54
N VAL A 72 -11.13 -13.82 1.99
CA VAL A 72 -12.27 -12.89 1.89
C VAL A 72 -11.96 -11.81 0.88
N SER A 73 -12.94 -11.52 0.01
CA SER A 73 -12.86 -10.41 -0.94
C SER A 73 -13.77 -9.26 -0.55
N THR A 74 -13.22 -8.06 -0.42
CA THR A 74 -13.98 -6.84 -0.09
C THR A 74 -13.78 -5.78 -1.15
N ARG A 75 -14.87 -5.10 -1.51
CA ARG A 75 -14.83 -3.90 -2.36
C ARG A 75 -14.37 -2.72 -1.54
N VAL A 76 -13.43 -1.93 -2.07
CA VAL A 76 -12.96 -0.69 -1.46
C VAL A 76 -12.91 0.43 -2.50
N SER A 77 -12.98 1.67 -2.03
CA SER A 77 -12.78 2.85 -2.85
C SER A 77 -11.45 3.48 -2.48
N LEU A 78 -10.58 3.68 -3.48
CA LEU A 78 -9.30 4.36 -3.34
C LEU A 78 -9.29 5.54 -4.31
N PRO A 79 -9.66 6.75 -3.87
CA PRO A 79 -9.82 7.91 -4.78
C PRO A 79 -8.56 8.23 -5.59
N PHE A 80 -7.38 7.99 -5.00
CA PHE A 80 -6.09 8.19 -5.66
C PHE A 80 -5.77 7.18 -6.78
N LEU A 81 -6.59 6.14 -6.96
CA LEU A 81 -6.55 5.23 -8.10
C LEU A 81 -7.64 5.59 -9.12
N SER A 82 -7.80 6.88 -9.42
CA SER A 82 -8.77 7.40 -10.40
C SER A 82 -10.23 7.00 -10.13
N ASN A 83 -10.57 6.71 -8.87
CA ASN A 83 -11.88 6.13 -8.48
C ASN A 83 -12.22 4.80 -9.17
N LEU A 84 -11.22 4.07 -9.68
CA LEU A 84 -11.42 2.74 -10.21
C LEU A 84 -11.97 1.81 -9.11
N PRO A 85 -12.86 0.85 -9.44
CA PRO A 85 -13.28 -0.15 -8.48
C PRO A 85 -12.11 -1.03 -8.06
N VAL A 86 -11.96 -1.25 -6.75
CA VAL A 86 -10.88 -2.06 -6.19
C VAL A 86 -11.44 -3.19 -5.35
N LEU A 87 -10.85 -4.38 -5.52
CA LEU A 87 -11.09 -5.54 -4.67
C LEU A 87 -9.84 -5.81 -3.85
N TYR A 88 -10.01 -5.94 -2.53
CA TYR A 88 -9.00 -6.52 -1.65
C TYR A 88 -9.31 -7.98 -1.44
N VAL A 89 -8.31 -8.84 -1.59
CA VAL A 89 -8.33 -10.23 -1.15
C VAL A 89 -7.45 -10.33 0.09
N HIS A 90 -8.06 -10.73 1.21
CA HIS A 90 -7.45 -10.69 2.54
C HIS A 90 -7.00 -12.07 3.02
N TYR A 91 -6.31 -12.07 4.16
CA TYR A 91 -5.94 -13.26 4.94
C TYR A 91 -4.84 -14.15 4.37
N PHE A 92 -3.99 -13.62 3.48
CA PHE A 92 -2.72 -14.28 3.18
C PHE A 92 -1.78 -14.14 4.37
N SER A 93 -1.27 -15.25 4.90
CA SER A 93 -0.46 -15.27 6.13
C SER A 93 0.89 -14.60 5.94
N ASN A 94 1.43 -14.68 4.72
CA ASN A 94 2.78 -14.23 4.38
C ASN A 94 2.86 -13.83 2.90
N LYS A 95 4.02 -13.31 2.51
CA LYS A 95 4.31 -12.88 1.14
C LYS A 95 4.25 -14.03 0.15
N VAL A 96 4.68 -15.23 0.54
CA VAL A 96 4.77 -16.40 -0.35
C VAL A 96 3.38 -16.77 -0.84
N GLU A 97 2.43 -16.93 0.08
CA GLU A 97 1.03 -17.24 -0.23
C GLU A 97 0.39 -16.18 -1.16
N ALA A 98 0.57 -14.90 -0.84
CA ALA A 98 -0.01 -13.82 -1.64
C ALA A 98 0.63 -13.72 -3.03
N MET A 99 1.93 -14.01 -3.16
CA MET A 99 2.60 -14.03 -4.45
C MET A 99 2.27 -15.29 -5.25
N GLU A 100 2.05 -16.44 -4.62
CA GLU A 100 1.50 -17.61 -5.31
C GLU A 100 0.13 -17.27 -5.92
N TYR A 101 -0.74 -16.62 -5.16
CA TYR A 101 -2.03 -16.13 -5.65
C TYR A 101 -1.87 -15.20 -6.85
N TYR A 102 -1.00 -14.19 -6.74
CA TYR A 102 -0.65 -13.27 -7.83
C TYR A 102 -0.18 -14.02 -9.08
N HIS A 103 0.79 -14.92 -8.95
CA HIS A 103 1.34 -15.66 -10.09
C HIS A 103 0.30 -16.57 -10.73
N ARG A 104 -0.56 -17.20 -9.92
CA ARG A 104 -1.63 -18.07 -10.42
C ARG A 104 -2.67 -17.29 -11.23
N LEU A 105 -3.05 -16.08 -10.81
CA LEU A 105 -3.95 -15.22 -11.60
C LEU A 105 -3.42 -14.97 -13.01
N TYR A 106 -2.14 -14.63 -13.14
CA TYR A 106 -1.54 -14.36 -14.45
C TYR A 106 -1.26 -15.63 -15.26
N LYS A 107 -1.03 -16.77 -14.59
CA LYS A 107 -0.82 -18.07 -15.23
C LYS A 107 -2.12 -18.66 -15.77
N GLU A 108 -3.15 -18.75 -14.94
CA GLU A 108 -4.43 -19.39 -15.29
C GLU A 108 -5.37 -18.45 -16.05
N LYS A 109 -5.23 -17.14 -15.87
CA LYS A 109 -6.07 -16.11 -16.52
C LYS A 109 -7.58 -16.43 -16.39
N PRO A 110 -8.12 -16.53 -15.17
CA PRO A 110 -9.56 -16.75 -14.97
C PRO A 110 -10.36 -15.67 -15.71
N ASP A 111 -11.64 -15.93 -15.98
CA ASP A 111 -12.46 -15.07 -16.86
C ASP A 111 -12.43 -13.59 -16.46
N PHE A 112 -12.43 -13.28 -15.15
CA PHE A 112 -12.33 -11.90 -14.66
C PHE A 112 -10.97 -11.23 -14.88
N MET A 113 -9.92 -11.96 -15.26
CA MET A 113 -8.61 -11.41 -15.65
C MET A 113 -8.50 -11.17 -17.17
N GLN A 114 -9.52 -11.56 -17.95
CA GLN A 114 -9.50 -11.45 -19.40
C GLN A 114 -10.10 -10.12 -19.87
N MET A 115 -10.00 -9.84 -21.18
CA MET A 115 -10.64 -8.70 -21.86
C MET A 115 -10.33 -7.32 -21.24
N ASN A 116 -9.19 -7.19 -20.55
CA ASN A 116 -8.81 -5.97 -19.81
C ASN A 116 -9.83 -5.59 -18.73
N ILE A 117 -10.48 -6.56 -18.09
CA ILE A 117 -11.31 -6.34 -16.90
C ILE A 117 -10.46 -5.84 -15.74
N VAL A 118 -9.27 -6.41 -15.56
CA VAL A 118 -8.30 -6.02 -14.53
C VAL A 118 -7.25 -5.10 -15.15
N GLU A 119 -7.12 -3.91 -14.57
CA GLU A 119 -6.09 -2.92 -14.92
C GLU A 119 -4.75 -3.31 -14.30
N SER A 120 -4.77 -3.69 -13.02
CA SER A 120 -3.56 -4.09 -12.31
C SER A 120 -3.86 -4.97 -11.10
N VAL A 121 -2.88 -5.79 -10.73
CA VAL A 121 -2.88 -6.54 -9.48
C VAL A 121 -1.62 -6.16 -8.71
N TRP A 122 -1.76 -5.88 -7.43
CA TRP A 122 -0.66 -5.53 -6.54
C TRP A 122 -0.75 -6.37 -5.27
N VAL A 123 0.39 -6.70 -4.68
CA VAL A 123 0.44 -7.43 -3.39
C VAL A 123 1.08 -6.51 -2.37
N PHE A 124 0.51 -6.38 -1.17
CA PHE A 124 1.02 -5.53 -0.09
C PHE A 124 1.13 -6.32 1.21
N SER A 125 2.17 -6.05 2.00
CA SER A 125 2.07 -6.32 3.44
C SER A 125 1.07 -5.36 4.07
N LYS A 126 0.48 -5.74 5.22
CA LYS A 126 -0.41 -4.84 5.96
C LYS A 126 0.23 -3.48 6.29
N GLY A 127 1.53 -3.47 6.64
CA GLY A 127 2.28 -2.24 6.90
C GLY A 127 2.41 -1.36 5.67
N ASN A 128 2.78 -1.93 4.52
CA ASN A 128 2.92 -1.19 3.28
C ASN A 128 1.56 -0.70 2.74
N LEU A 129 0.47 -1.42 2.98
CA LEU A 129 -0.87 -0.94 2.66
C LEU A 129 -1.21 0.31 3.47
N ASN A 130 -0.89 0.35 4.76
CA ASN A 130 -1.10 1.54 5.58
C ASN A 130 -0.26 2.72 5.06
N THR A 131 1.00 2.48 4.68
CA THR A 131 1.85 3.51 4.04
C THR A 131 1.20 4.03 2.75
N LEU A 132 0.68 3.15 1.89
CA LEU A 132 -0.02 3.55 0.67
C LEU A 132 -1.24 4.44 0.96
N LEU A 133 -2.04 4.07 1.96
CA LEU A 133 -3.24 4.81 2.34
C LEU A 133 -2.91 6.19 2.93
N LEU A 134 -1.78 6.33 3.63
CA LEU A 134 -1.29 7.63 4.11
C LEU A 134 -0.70 8.49 2.99
N GLU A 135 -0.01 7.85 2.04
CA GLU A 135 0.61 8.54 0.90
C GLU A 135 -0.42 8.99 -0.14
N GLU A 136 -1.58 8.31 -0.20
CA GLU A 136 -2.62 8.49 -1.23
C GLU A 136 -2.03 8.47 -2.66
N SER A 137 -1.04 7.61 -2.88
CA SER A 137 -0.35 7.52 -4.17
C SER A 137 0.39 6.20 -4.30
N ILE A 138 0.12 5.49 -5.39
CA ILE A 138 0.80 4.22 -5.73
C ILE A 138 2.23 4.44 -6.27
N LYS A 139 2.62 5.67 -6.59
CA LYS A 139 3.82 5.97 -7.39
C LYS A 139 5.11 5.45 -6.77
N ARG A 140 5.32 5.63 -5.45
CA ARG A 140 6.51 5.09 -4.77
C ARG A 140 6.43 3.59 -4.55
N TYR A 141 5.22 3.02 -4.50
CA TYR A 141 5.04 1.60 -4.31
C TYR A 141 5.44 0.78 -5.53
N ILE A 142 5.14 1.25 -6.74
CA ILE A 142 5.46 0.55 -8.00
C ILE A 142 6.92 0.10 -8.07
N PRO A 143 7.94 0.99 -7.93
CA PRO A 143 9.34 0.57 -8.00
C PRO A 143 9.74 -0.35 -6.84
N PHE A 144 9.14 -0.16 -5.65
CA PHE A 144 9.36 -1.07 -4.52
C PHE A 144 8.83 -2.48 -4.82
N PHE A 145 7.61 -2.59 -5.35
CA PHE A 145 6.99 -3.85 -5.73
C PHE A 145 7.80 -4.56 -6.83
N GLN A 146 8.19 -3.85 -7.88
CA GLN A 146 9.01 -4.41 -8.95
C GLN A 146 10.33 -5.00 -8.43
N LYS A 147 11.04 -4.24 -7.58
CA LYS A 147 12.33 -4.65 -7.02
C LYS A 147 12.21 -5.83 -6.05
N HIS A 148 11.15 -5.87 -5.25
CA HIS A 148 11.09 -6.77 -4.10
C HIS A 148 10.09 -7.92 -4.23
N TYR A 149 9.13 -7.85 -5.15
CA TYR A 149 8.13 -8.90 -5.36
C TYR A 149 8.26 -9.58 -6.72
N LEU A 150 8.69 -8.86 -7.76
CA LEU A 150 8.76 -9.41 -9.13
C LEU A 150 10.14 -9.91 -9.53
N THR A 151 11.17 -9.60 -8.76
CA THR A 151 12.53 -10.11 -9.01
C THR A 151 12.69 -11.44 -8.26
N PRO A 152 13.07 -12.54 -8.94
CA PRO A 152 13.47 -13.77 -8.27
C PRO A 152 14.62 -13.46 -7.30
N GLY A 153 14.46 -13.84 -6.03
CA GLY A 153 15.52 -13.75 -5.03
C GLY A 153 16.61 -14.79 -5.27
#